data_AF-A0A022MC65-F1
#
_entry.id   AF-A0A022MC65-F1
#
_cell.length_a   1.000
_cell.length_b   1.000
_cell.length_c   1.000
_cell.angle_alpha   90.00
_cell.angle_beta   90.00
_cell.angle_gamma   90.00
#
_symmetry.space_group_name_H-M   'P 1'
#
loop_
_entity.id
_entity.type
_entity.pdbx_description
1 polymer ?
#
loop_
_entity_poly.entity_id
_entity_poly.type
_entity_poly.pdbx_seq_one_letter_code
_entity_poly.pdbx_strand_id
1 'polypeptide(L)'
;MSDSSRDTVEGAGWNDAERGTYARLMPDRVEKLSWLSPRTLWSARNGVAAGWFGDPTGRTRSRWVAQRAAAGAPADKVIRRTEADRFSFMVLGDPGEGGDSQYAVVPGFLKVSRDTSFAVITSDVIYPVGSTDDYGTKFFRPYRDYPAPVYAIPGNHDWYEDLGGFMRVFCDDAPPLPPEPRPRALSRAWWRELLWHRPRPADEQRLAEARTLRSAPGQQAVQPGPYWAIDAGPVRIVGIDTGLLGTIDAEQGAWLREVSRGPRPKILLTGSPLYVDGEHHPCPIEGGGTVDDIVRDPAHHYVAAIGGDIHNYQRYPVDVDGRTVQYVVSGGGGAFMHATHTIGRVSVANVTESDFRCYPLRGDSLAFYSGVYARRTRLRRFFTLTEAEAMAVVAERLG
;
A
#
# COMPACT_ATOMS: atom_id res chain seq x y z
N MET A 1 11.86 4.49 -31.82
CA MET A 1 12.63 4.22 -30.58
C MET A 1 11.67 3.54 -29.62
N SER A 2 12.16 2.78 -28.62
CA SER A 2 11.25 2.14 -27.66
C SER A 2 10.63 3.20 -26.74
N ASP A 3 9.31 3.16 -26.58
CA ASP A 3 8.57 4.00 -25.63
C ASP A 3 8.51 3.36 -24.23
N SER A 4 9.30 2.32 -23.97
CA SER A 4 9.33 1.62 -22.69
C SER A 4 10.32 2.26 -21.71
N SER A 5 9.89 2.42 -20.46
CA SER A 5 10.75 2.81 -19.34
C SER A 5 11.90 1.86 -19.02
N ARG A 6 11.94 0.70 -19.69
CA ARG A 6 12.99 -0.31 -19.55
C ARG A 6 14.17 -0.06 -20.47
N ASP A 7 13.94 0.67 -21.56
CA ASP A 7 14.87 0.75 -22.68
C ASP A 7 15.40 2.17 -22.89
N THR A 8 14.62 3.19 -22.52
CA THR A 8 14.94 4.59 -22.78
C THR A 8 14.58 5.50 -21.60
N VAL A 9 15.37 6.56 -21.42
CA VAL A 9 15.14 7.64 -20.43
C VAL A 9 13.86 8.42 -20.79
N GLU A 10 13.60 8.58 -22.09
CA GLU A 10 12.38 9.14 -22.64
C GLU A 10 11.15 8.30 -22.27
N GLY A 11 11.22 6.98 -22.46
CA GLY A 11 10.14 6.05 -22.09
C GLY A 11 9.92 5.97 -20.57
N ALA A 12 10.95 6.31 -19.78
CA ALA A 12 10.86 6.46 -18.33
C ALA A 12 10.36 7.84 -17.89
N GLY A 13 10.17 8.78 -18.83
CA GLY A 13 9.61 10.11 -18.55
C GLY A 13 10.55 11.08 -17.85
N TRP A 14 11.87 10.91 -17.98
CA TRP A 14 12.87 11.75 -17.31
C TRP A 14 13.28 13.03 -18.08
N ASN A 15 13.00 13.11 -19.38
CA ASN A 15 13.30 14.29 -20.21
C ASN A 15 12.23 15.39 -20.09
N ASP A 16 12.50 16.59 -20.64
CA ASP A 16 11.66 17.80 -20.57
C ASP A 16 10.17 17.51 -20.83
N ALA A 17 9.44 17.27 -19.74
CA ALA A 17 8.03 16.99 -19.74
C ALA A 17 7.28 18.27 -19.32
N GLU A 18 6.39 18.74 -20.19
CA GLU A 18 5.40 19.73 -19.78
C GLU A 18 4.59 19.20 -18.60
N ARG A 19 4.27 20.08 -17.65
CA ARG A 19 3.47 19.69 -16.49
C ARG A 19 2.13 19.14 -16.99
N GLY A 20 1.86 17.87 -16.66
CA GLY A 20 0.69 17.15 -17.17
C GLY A 20 -0.64 17.80 -16.81
N THR A 21 -1.71 17.33 -17.46
CA THR A 21 -3.08 17.89 -17.29
C THR A 21 -3.69 17.68 -15.91
N TYR A 22 -2.99 16.97 -15.01
CA TYR A 22 -3.42 16.66 -13.66
C TYR A 22 -3.63 17.89 -12.78
N ALA A 23 -2.97 19.02 -13.07
CA ALA A 23 -3.14 20.24 -12.30
C ALA A 23 -4.61 20.73 -12.28
N ARG A 24 -5.35 20.46 -13.37
CA ARG A 24 -6.80 20.75 -13.45
C ARG A 24 -7.66 19.84 -12.57
N LEU A 25 -7.10 18.70 -12.17
CA LEU A 25 -7.74 17.74 -11.29
C LEU A 25 -7.47 18.04 -9.82
N MET A 26 -6.51 18.90 -9.46
CA MET A 26 -6.12 19.20 -8.07
C MET A 26 -7.13 20.10 -7.35
N PRO A 27 -7.23 20.03 -6.00
CA PRO A 27 -8.17 20.87 -5.26
C PRO A 27 -7.64 22.29 -5.18
N ASP A 28 -8.55 23.25 -5.00
CA ASP A 28 -8.20 24.68 -4.94
C ASP A 28 -7.20 24.98 -3.82
N ARG A 29 -7.27 24.21 -2.73
CA ARG A 29 -6.29 24.23 -1.64
C ARG A 29 -5.74 22.83 -1.43
N VAL A 30 -4.41 22.71 -1.52
CA VAL A 30 -3.65 21.52 -1.11
C VAL A 30 -2.91 21.86 0.18
N GLU A 31 -3.15 21.08 1.22
CA GLU A 31 -2.31 21.14 2.42
C GLU A 31 -0.97 20.50 2.12
N LYS A 32 0.11 21.28 2.23
CA LYS A 32 1.47 20.75 2.05
C LYS A 32 1.85 19.94 3.28
N LEU A 33 2.05 18.65 3.08
CA LEU A 33 2.58 17.77 4.11
C LEU A 33 4.11 17.84 4.12
N SER A 34 4.70 17.75 5.30
CA SER A 34 6.14 17.63 5.47
C SER A 34 6.43 16.62 6.56
N TRP A 35 7.11 15.54 6.18
CA TRP A 35 7.62 14.49 7.07
C TRP A 35 8.68 14.99 8.04
N LEU A 36 9.25 16.18 7.81
CA LEU A 36 10.16 16.84 8.75
C LEU A 36 9.43 17.73 9.76
N SER A 37 8.12 17.92 9.62
CA SER A 37 7.38 18.78 10.53
C SER A 37 7.14 18.09 11.88
N PRO A 38 7.38 18.76 13.02
CA PRO A 38 7.11 18.19 14.34
C PRO A 38 5.64 17.79 14.51
N ARG A 39 4.71 18.49 13.86
CA ARG A 39 3.28 18.18 13.92
C ARG A 39 2.96 16.83 13.25
N THR A 40 3.47 16.58 12.04
CA THR A 40 3.27 15.30 11.35
C THR A 40 3.90 14.15 12.12
N LEU A 41 5.14 14.32 12.58
CA LEU A 41 5.83 13.31 13.39
C LEU A 41 5.09 13.02 14.69
N TRP A 42 4.57 14.07 15.35
CA TRP A 42 3.76 13.89 16.54
C TRP A 42 2.48 13.11 16.26
N SER A 43 1.77 13.40 15.17
CA SER A 43 0.57 12.63 14.79
C SER A 43 0.89 11.18 14.44
N ALA A 44 2.03 10.89 13.80
CA ALA A 44 2.45 9.54 13.41
C ALA A 44 3.17 8.75 14.53
N ARG A 45 3.22 9.27 15.77
CA ARG A 45 4.00 8.69 16.88
C ARG A 45 3.54 7.30 17.34
N ASN A 46 2.35 6.85 16.93
CA ASN A 46 1.77 5.58 17.38
C ASN A 46 2.62 4.37 17.00
N GLY A 47 3.31 4.39 15.86
CA GLY A 47 4.27 3.33 15.50
C GLY A 47 5.43 3.23 16.49
N VAL A 48 6.01 4.36 16.90
CA VAL A 48 7.08 4.41 17.90
C VAL A 48 6.58 3.94 19.26
N ALA A 49 5.39 4.42 19.67
CA ALA A 49 4.77 4.00 20.93
C ALA A 49 4.46 2.50 20.95
N ALA A 50 3.98 1.94 19.82
CA ALA A 50 3.75 0.51 19.66
C ALA A 50 5.05 -0.29 19.79
N GLY A 51 6.14 0.14 19.14
CA GLY A 51 7.45 -0.51 19.26
C GLY A 51 7.98 -0.54 20.69
N TRP A 52 7.84 0.56 21.44
CA TRP A 52 8.39 0.64 22.81
C TRP A 52 7.51 0.01 23.88
N PHE A 53 6.18 0.06 23.72
CA PHE A 53 5.23 -0.30 24.77
C PHE A 53 4.28 -1.45 24.40
N GLY A 54 4.47 -2.05 23.22
CA GLY A 54 3.68 -3.17 22.69
C GLY A 54 2.61 -2.70 21.72
N ASP A 55 2.39 -3.47 20.66
CA ASP A 55 1.47 -3.13 19.58
C ASP A 55 0.02 -3.54 19.90
N PRO A 56 -0.95 -2.60 19.96
CA PRO A 56 -2.36 -2.92 20.18
C PRO A 56 -3.09 -3.36 18.91
N THR A 57 -2.47 -3.25 17.73
CA THR A 57 -3.12 -3.39 16.42
C THR A 57 -3.93 -4.67 16.30
N GLY A 58 -3.35 -5.84 16.62
CA GLY A 58 -4.06 -7.13 16.55
C GLY A 58 -5.34 -7.17 17.40
N ARG A 59 -5.28 -6.65 18.63
CA ARG A 59 -6.46 -6.56 19.51
C ARG A 59 -7.52 -5.61 18.93
N THR A 60 -7.11 -4.42 18.49
CA THR A 60 -8.04 -3.44 17.91
C THR A 60 -8.69 -3.98 16.64
N ARG A 61 -7.92 -4.69 15.80
CA ARG A 61 -8.41 -5.37 14.59
C ARG A 61 -9.45 -6.44 14.93
N SER A 62 -9.21 -7.33 15.89
CA SER A 62 -10.20 -8.32 16.34
C SER A 62 -11.51 -7.67 16.77
N ARG A 63 -11.45 -6.51 17.44
CA ARG A 63 -12.64 -5.76 17.86
C ARG A 63 -13.39 -5.17 16.66
N TRP A 64 -12.68 -4.62 15.67
CA TRP A 64 -13.27 -4.18 14.41
C TRP A 64 -13.96 -5.32 13.66
N VAL A 65 -13.29 -6.46 13.56
CA VAL A 65 -13.81 -7.67 12.91
C VAL A 65 -15.06 -8.18 13.62
N ALA A 66 -15.03 -8.27 14.95
CA ALA A 66 -16.19 -8.69 15.75
C ALA A 66 -17.38 -7.72 15.58
N GLN A 67 -17.13 -6.41 15.55
CA GLN A 67 -18.17 -5.41 15.31
C GLN A 67 -18.81 -5.60 13.91
N ARG A 68 -17.99 -5.79 12.86
CA ARG A 68 -18.51 -6.03 11.51
C ARG A 68 -19.28 -7.34 11.40
N ALA A 69 -18.81 -8.41 12.05
CA ALA A 69 -19.53 -9.68 12.10
C ALA A 69 -20.90 -9.53 12.80
N ALA A 70 -20.95 -8.79 13.91
CA ALA A 70 -22.22 -8.48 14.59
C ALA A 70 -23.17 -7.62 13.74
N ALA A 71 -22.61 -6.80 12.84
CA ALA A 71 -23.36 -6.03 11.83
C ALA A 71 -23.74 -6.84 10.58
N GLY A 72 -23.48 -8.15 10.55
CA GLY A 72 -23.88 -9.04 9.45
C GLY A 72 -22.86 -9.20 8.32
N ALA A 73 -21.61 -8.77 8.50
CA ALA A 73 -20.56 -9.06 7.53
C ALA A 73 -20.32 -10.58 7.41
N PRO A 74 -20.05 -11.11 6.20
CA PRO A 74 -19.77 -12.52 5.99
C PRO A 74 -18.66 -13.05 6.91
N ALA A 75 -18.93 -14.15 7.60
CA ALA A 75 -17.98 -14.75 8.56
C ALA A 75 -16.66 -15.18 7.88
N ASP A 76 -16.75 -15.71 6.65
CA ASP A 76 -15.61 -16.11 5.83
C ASP A 76 -14.83 -14.92 5.23
N LYS A 77 -15.39 -13.71 5.32
CA LYS A 77 -14.85 -12.46 4.76
C LYS A 77 -14.59 -12.56 3.25
N VAL A 78 -15.35 -13.41 2.56
CA VAL A 78 -15.25 -13.58 1.10
C VAL A 78 -16.32 -12.75 0.40
N ILE A 79 -15.86 -11.75 -0.34
CA ILE A 79 -16.64 -10.98 -1.30
C ILE A 79 -16.76 -11.82 -2.57
N ARG A 80 -18.00 -12.20 -2.92
CA ARG A 80 -18.27 -13.03 -4.09
C ARG A 80 -18.67 -12.14 -5.26
N ARG A 81 -17.86 -12.13 -6.32
CA ARG A 81 -18.14 -11.35 -7.53
C ARG A 81 -18.42 -12.30 -8.71
N THR A 82 -19.40 -11.91 -9.53
CA THR A 82 -19.70 -12.60 -10.78
C THR A 82 -18.89 -11.96 -11.89
N GLU A 83 -17.68 -12.47 -12.11
CA GLU A 83 -16.81 -12.06 -13.20
C GLU A 83 -16.74 -13.16 -14.26
N ALA A 84 -16.46 -12.78 -15.52
CA ALA A 84 -16.19 -13.75 -16.58
C ALA A 84 -14.86 -14.49 -16.34
N ASP A 85 -14.66 -15.60 -17.07
CA ASP A 85 -13.39 -16.36 -17.05
C ASP A 85 -12.17 -15.50 -17.42
N ARG A 86 -12.40 -14.40 -18.16
CA ARG A 86 -11.42 -13.36 -18.45
C ARG A 86 -11.96 -12.02 -17.98
N PHE A 87 -11.24 -11.40 -17.07
CA PHE A 87 -11.52 -10.05 -16.57
C PHE A 87 -10.20 -9.32 -16.30
N SER A 88 -10.28 -8.01 -16.04
CA SER A 88 -9.13 -7.20 -15.65
C SER A 88 -9.47 -6.44 -14.37
N PHE A 89 -8.50 -6.28 -13.49
CA PHE A 89 -8.60 -5.43 -12.30
C PHE A 89 -7.31 -4.63 -12.14
N MET A 90 -7.39 -3.50 -11.44
CA MET A 90 -6.26 -2.61 -11.20
C MET A 90 -5.71 -2.79 -9.79
N VAL A 91 -4.40 -2.74 -9.63
CA VAL A 91 -3.72 -2.67 -8.32
C VAL A 91 -2.84 -1.43 -8.30
N LEU A 92 -2.95 -0.63 -7.25
CA LEU A 92 -2.04 0.47 -6.94
C LEU A 92 -1.74 0.48 -5.45
N GLY A 93 -0.51 0.75 -5.04
CA GLY A 93 -0.16 0.95 -3.63
C GLY A 93 0.30 2.38 -3.37
N ASP A 94 0.12 2.85 -2.14
CA ASP A 94 0.68 4.10 -1.66
C ASP A 94 0.30 5.31 -2.55
N PRO A 95 -1.01 5.58 -2.72
CA PRO A 95 -1.52 6.60 -3.63
C PRO A 95 -1.06 8.02 -3.25
N GLY A 96 -0.71 8.29 -1.99
CA GLY A 96 -0.05 9.52 -1.58
C GLY A 96 -0.93 10.53 -0.84
N GLU A 97 -0.48 11.78 -0.85
CA GLU A 97 -0.84 12.78 0.18
C GLU A 97 -1.91 13.80 -0.26
N GLY A 98 -2.53 13.61 -1.43
CA GLY A 98 -3.44 14.58 -2.06
C GLY A 98 -2.73 15.73 -2.78
N GLY A 99 -1.43 15.61 -2.98
CA GLY A 99 -0.58 16.61 -3.64
C GLY A 99 -0.27 16.28 -5.11
N ASP A 100 0.68 17.04 -5.66
CA ASP A 100 1.11 16.91 -7.06
C ASP A 100 1.48 15.48 -7.45
N SER A 101 2.23 14.76 -6.62
CA SER A 101 2.70 13.40 -6.92
C SER A 101 1.55 12.41 -7.08
N GLN A 102 0.53 12.48 -6.21
CA GLN A 102 -0.66 11.65 -6.31
C GLN A 102 -1.45 11.97 -7.58
N TYR A 103 -1.77 13.25 -7.78
CA TYR A 103 -2.60 13.65 -8.92
C TYR A 103 -1.90 13.43 -10.26
N ALA A 104 -0.56 13.49 -10.31
CA ALA A 104 0.21 13.22 -11.53
C ALA A 104 -0.04 11.80 -12.09
N VAL A 105 -0.29 10.82 -11.24
CA VAL A 105 -0.53 9.42 -11.65
C VAL A 105 -2.00 9.17 -12.05
N VAL A 106 -2.94 9.97 -11.52
CA VAL A 106 -4.40 9.78 -11.73
C VAL A 106 -4.81 9.69 -13.22
N PRO A 107 -4.36 10.56 -14.15
CA PRO A 107 -4.71 10.43 -15.56
C PRO A 107 -4.25 9.09 -16.18
N GLY A 108 -3.06 8.62 -15.79
CA GLY A 108 -2.53 7.34 -16.22
C GLY A 108 -3.37 6.18 -15.67
N PHE A 109 -3.69 6.23 -14.37
CA PHE A 109 -4.60 5.28 -13.74
C PHE A 109 -5.94 5.21 -14.47
N LEU A 110 -6.64 6.34 -14.64
CA LEU A 110 -7.97 6.39 -15.29
C LEU A 110 -7.94 5.89 -16.74
N LYS A 111 -6.84 6.13 -17.46
CA LYS A 111 -6.67 5.64 -18.82
C LYS A 111 -6.52 4.12 -18.86
N VAL A 112 -5.68 3.56 -17.99
CA VAL A 112 -5.35 2.12 -17.98
C VAL A 112 -6.45 1.29 -17.30
N SER A 113 -7.16 1.85 -16.31
CA SER A 113 -8.20 1.15 -15.55
C SER A 113 -9.62 1.31 -16.13
N ARG A 114 -9.81 2.04 -17.23
CA ARG A 114 -11.16 2.38 -17.73
C ARG A 114 -12.14 1.21 -17.79
N ASP A 115 -11.67 0.05 -18.28
CA ASP A 115 -12.48 -1.14 -18.53
C ASP A 115 -12.24 -2.26 -17.49
N THR A 116 -11.62 -1.94 -16.35
CA THR A 116 -11.39 -2.93 -15.28
C THR A 116 -12.63 -3.10 -14.40
N SER A 117 -12.90 -4.35 -13.97
CA SER A 117 -14.06 -4.70 -13.15
C SER A 117 -14.05 -4.08 -11.75
N PHE A 118 -12.85 -3.84 -11.21
CA PHE A 118 -12.62 -3.18 -9.92
C PHE A 118 -11.13 -2.79 -9.79
N ALA A 119 -10.83 -1.96 -8.80
CA ALA A 119 -9.45 -1.65 -8.41
C ALA A 119 -9.21 -2.03 -6.94
N VAL A 120 -7.95 -2.25 -6.57
CA VAL A 120 -7.53 -2.47 -5.18
C VAL A 120 -6.36 -1.56 -4.83
N ILE A 121 -6.53 -0.77 -3.77
CA ILE A 121 -5.45 0.00 -3.16
C ILE A 121 -4.71 -0.91 -2.17
N THR A 122 -3.41 -1.11 -2.39
CA THR A 122 -2.54 -2.02 -1.61
C THR A 122 -1.64 -1.20 -0.71
N SER A 123 -1.98 -1.12 0.59
CA SER A 123 -1.27 -0.33 1.61
C SER A 123 -1.51 1.18 1.54
N ASP A 124 -1.31 1.82 2.69
CA ASP A 124 -1.30 3.25 2.97
C ASP A 124 -2.25 4.09 2.13
N VAL A 125 -3.55 3.85 2.34
CA VAL A 125 -4.58 4.53 1.55
C VAL A 125 -4.53 6.04 1.79
N ILE A 126 -4.34 6.45 3.05
CA ILE A 126 -4.37 7.85 3.46
C ILE A 126 -3.17 8.24 4.32
N TYR A 127 -2.35 9.13 3.78
CA TYR A 127 -1.29 9.82 4.53
C TYR A 127 -1.80 11.11 5.20
N PRO A 128 -1.20 11.56 6.32
CA PRO A 128 -0.12 10.88 7.03
C PRO A 128 -0.60 9.83 8.02
N VAL A 129 -1.85 9.88 8.48
CA VAL A 129 -2.31 9.12 9.66
C VAL A 129 -3.69 8.48 9.50
N GLY A 130 -4.19 8.29 8.28
CA GLY A 130 -5.46 7.60 8.08
C GLY A 130 -6.71 8.38 8.49
N SER A 131 -6.61 9.71 8.63
CA SER A 131 -7.70 10.51 9.19
C SER A 131 -8.92 10.57 8.27
N THR A 132 -10.11 10.54 8.85
CA THR A 132 -11.38 10.52 8.09
C THR A 132 -11.52 11.76 7.19
N ASP A 133 -11.12 12.93 7.68
CA ASP A 133 -11.28 14.22 6.98
C ASP A 133 -10.41 14.33 5.71
N ASP A 134 -9.41 13.47 5.59
CA ASP A 134 -8.46 13.44 4.47
C ASP A 134 -8.97 12.65 3.26
N TYR A 135 -9.95 11.77 3.45
CA TYR A 135 -10.48 10.93 2.37
C TYR A 135 -11.09 11.74 1.22
N GLY A 136 -11.63 12.92 1.50
CA GLY A 136 -12.23 13.78 0.47
C GLY A 136 -11.25 14.13 -0.65
N THR A 137 -10.10 14.68 -0.29
CA THR A 137 -9.11 15.16 -1.28
C THR A 137 -8.11 14.08 -1.70
N LYS A 138 -7.97 12.99 -0.93
CA LYS A 138 -6.96 11.95 -1.14
C LYS A 138 -7.52 10.62 -1.67
N PHE A 139 -8.83 10.39 -1.60
CA PHE A 139 -9.48 9.21 -2.18
C PHE A 139 -10.67 9.55 -3.06
N PHE A 140 -11.70 10.20 -2.51
CA PHE A 140 -12.96 10.43 -3.23
C PHE A 140 -12.77 11.30 -4.47
N ARG A 141 -12.04 12.41 -4.34
CA ARG A 141 -11.79 13.35 -5.43
C ARG A 141 -10.84 12.82 -6.52
N PRO A 142 -9.63 12.30 -6.23
CA PRO A 142 -8.71 11.85 -7.28
C PRO A 142 -9.28 10.70 -8.09
N TYR A 143 -10.06 9.81 -7.47
CA TYR A 143 -10.63 8.65 -8.16
C TYR A 143 -12.07 8.86 -8.61
N ARG A 144 -12.66 10.06 -8.52
CA ARG A 144 -14.10 10.30 -8.81
C ARG A 144 -14.59 9.77 -10.16
N ASP A 145 -13.71 9.80 -11.17
CA ASP A 145 -14.03 9.46 -12.55
C ASP A 145 -13.79 7.97 -12.89
N TYR A 146 -13.31 7.17 -11.92
CA TYR A 146 -13.18 5.72 -12.07
C TYR A 146 -14.54 5.03 -11.79
N PRO A 147 -15.17 4.37 -12.79
CA PRO A 147 -16.59 4.01 -12.71
C PRO A 147 -16.88 2.75 -11.88
N ALA A 148 -15.85 1.96 -11.56
CA ALA A 148 -15.99 0.67 -10.90
C ALA A 148 -15.64 0.75 -9.40
N PRO A 149 -15.90 -0.32 -8.63
CA PRO A 149 -15.62 -0.34 -7.20
C PRO A 149 -14.12 -0.31 -6.91
N VAL A 150 -13.76 0.30 -5.78
CA VAL A 150 -12.39 0.31 -5.25
C VAL A 150 -12.41 -0.37 -3.89
N TYR A 151 -11.62 -1.43 -3.78
CA TYR A 151 -11.29 -2.08 -2.51
C TYR A 151 -9.93 -1.58 -2.02
N ALA A 152 -9.61 -1.84 -0.77
CA ALA A 152 -8.34 -1.49 -0.17
C ALA A 152 -7.95 -2.49 0.93
N ILE A 153 -6.65 -2.56 1.19
CA ILE A 153 -6.10 -3.07 2.45
C ILE A 153 -5.34 -1.92 3.15
N PRO A 154 -5.35 -1.86 4.48
CA PRO A 154 -4.69 -0.79 5.20
C PRO A 154 -3.18 -1.04 5.30
N GLY A 155 -2.42 0.06 5.31
CA GLY A 155 -1.01 0.07 5.72
C GLY A 155 -0.82 0.67 7.12
N ASN A 156 0.43 0.87 7.53
CA ASN A 156 0.76 1.46 8.82
C ASN A 156 0.25 2.90 8.96
N HIS A 157 0.17 3.65 7.85
CA HIS A 157 -0.35 5.02 7.89
C HIS A 157 -1.84 5.07 8.25
N ASP A 158 -2.62 4.08 7.81
CA ASP A 158 -4.04 3.98 8.15
C ASP A 158 -4.26 3.63 9.63
N TRP A 159 -3.27 2.98 10.26
CA TRP A 159 -3.32 2.54 11.65
C TRP A 159 -2.87 3.58 12.68
N TYR A 160 -2.25 4.69 12.27
CA TYR A 160 -1.84 5.74 13.21
C TYR A 160 -3.04 6.40 13.94
N GLU A 161 -4.27 6.28 13.42
CA GLU A 161 -5.50 6.67 14.11
C GLU A 161 -6.46 5.48 14.32
N ASP A 162 -5.93 4.32 14.73
CA ASP A 162 -6.69 3.12 15.10
C ASP A 162 -7.63 2.58 14.01
N LEU A 163 -7.30 2.87 12.74
CA LEU A 163 -8.02 2.44 11.54
C LEU A 163 -9.42 3.05 11.35
N GLY A 164 -9.78 4.07 12.14
CA GLY A 164 -11.15 4.63 12.13
C GLY A 164 -11.61 5.12 10.75
N GLY A 165 -10.82 5.93 10.06
CA GLY A 165 -11.18 6.47 8.75
C GLY A 165 -11.37 5.39 7.68
N PHE A 166 -10.49 4.38 7.67
CA PHE A 166 -10.59 3.24 6.76
C PHE A 166 -11.87 2.44 7.00
N MET A 167 -12.19 2.14 8.26
CA MET A 167 -13.38 1.39 8.63
C MET A 167 -14.67 2.14 8.24
N ARG A 168 -14.65 3.47 8.27
CA ARG A 168 -15.78 4.28 7.80
C ARG A 168 -15.94 4.25 6.28
N VAL A 169 -14.85 4.36 5.53
CA VAL A 169 -14.91 4.52 4.07
C VAL A 169 -15.10 3.19 3.35
N PHE A 170 -14.41 2.12 3.77
CA PHE A 170 -14.45 0.83 3.06
C PHE A 170 -15.32 -0.23 3.73
N CYS A 171 -15.50 -0.17 5.05
CA CYS A 171 -16.19 -1.19 5.83
C CYS A 171 -17.58 -0.72 6.28
N ASP A 172 -18.35 -0.15 5.34
CA ASP A 172 -19.78 0.19 5.51
C ASP A 172 -20.04 1.06 6.74
N ASP A 173 -19.37 2.23 6.75
CA ASP A 173 -19.48 3.30 7.74
C ASP A 173 -19.44 2.79 9.20
N ALA A 174 -18.54 1.85 9.48
CA ALA A 174 -18.43 1.24 10.81
C ALA A 174 -18.20 2.32 11.89
N PRO A 175 -19.04 2.37 12.94
CA PRO A 175 -18.94 3.40 13.96
C PRO A 175 -17.71 3.19 14.86
N PRO A 176 -17.19 4.25 15.51
CA PRO A 176 -16.05 4.15 16.42
C PRO A 176 -16.19 3.01 17.44
N LEU A 177 -15.10 2.28 17.67
CA LEU A 177 -15.08 1.23 18.69
C LEU A 177 -15.38 1.82 20.09
N PRO A 178 -16.10 1.10 20.95
CA PRO A 178 -16.25 1.48 22.36
C PRO A 178 -14.89 1.67 23.05
N PRO A 179 -14.77 2.50 24.09
CA PRO A 179 -13.52 2.63 24.83
C PRO A 179 -13.17 1.34 25.58
N GLU A 180 -11.87 1.03 25.70
CA GLU A 180 -11.40 -0.07 26.55
C GLU A 180 -11.25 0.38 28.02
N PRO A 181 -11.29 -0.57 28.97
CA PRO A 181 -10.94 -0.30 30.35
C PRO A 181 -9.54 0.30 30.46
N ARG A 182 -9.38 1.26 31.37
CA ARG A 182 -8.07 1.87 31.61
C ARG A 182 -7.05 0.80 32.08
N PRO A 183 -5.85 0.77 31.49
CA PRO A 183 -4.78 -0.11 31.91
C PRO A 183 -4.32 0.25 33.32
N ARG A 184 -3.75 -0.74 34.01
CA ARG A 184 -3.14 -0.54 35.32
C ARG A 184 -2.07 0.55 35.25
N ALA A 185 -2.12 1.50 36.18
CA ALA A 185 -1.16 2.61 36.26
C ALA A 185 0.30 2.11 36.21
N LEU A 186 1.14 2.85 35.47
CA LEU A 186 2.56 2.57 35.25
C LEU A 186 2.89 1.28 34.48
N SER A 187 1.89 0.53 34.00
CA SER A 187 2.14 -0.60 33.08
C SER A 187 2.60 -0.12 31.70
N ARG A 188 3.19 -1.02 30.90
CA ARG A 188 3.53 -0.72 29.49
C ARG A 188 2.31 -0.20 28.71
N ALA A 189 1.15 -0.83 28.89
CA ALA A 189 -0.09 -0.41 28.26
C ALA A 189 -0.56 0.99 28.72
N TRP A 190 -0.30 1.38 29.97
CA TRP A 190 -0.60 2.71 30.48
C TRP A 190 0.29 3.79 29.84
N TRP A 191 1.60 3.54 29.75
CA TRP A 191 2.51 4.44 29.04
C TRP A 191 2.16 4.56 27.56
N ARG A 192 1.78 3.45 26.92
CA ARG A 192 1.25 3.47 25.56
C ARG A 192 0.03 4.37 25.45
N GLU A 193 -1.01 4.16 26.26
CA GLU A 193 -2.24 4.94 26.18
C GLU A 193 -2.01 6.43 26.39
N LEU A 194 -1.12 6.80 27.31
CA LEU A 194 -0.77 8.20 27.58
C LEU A 194 -0.12 8.88 26.37
N LEU A 195 0.74 8.15 25.66
CA LEU A 195 1.45 8.65 24.47
C LEU A 195 0.65 8.45 23.19
N TRP A 196 -0.40 7.63 23.20
CA TRP A 196 -1.17 7.28 22.01
C TRP A 196 -1.86 8.51 21.42
N HIS A 197 -1.66 8.71 20.13
CA HIS A 197 -2.43 9.64 19.32
C HIS A 197 -3.84 9.11 19.13
N ARG A 198 -4.83 9.96 19.41
CA ARG A 198 -6.24 9.62 19.23
C ARG A 198 -6.79 10.42 18.06
N PRO A 199 -7.66 9.81 17.22
CA PRO A 199 -8.34 10.53 16.15
C PRO A 199 -9.12 11.70 16.71
N ARG A 200 -9.18 12.77 15.92
CA ARG A 200 -10.14 13.85 16.15
C ARG A 200 -11.54 13.36 15.76
N PRO A 201 -12.61 13.91 16.35
CA PRO A 201 -13.96 13.69 15.84
C PRO A 201 -13.99 14.04 14.34
N ALA A 202 -14.53 13.13 13.54
CA ALA A 202 -14.64 13.34 12.11
C ALA A 202 -15.65 14.47 11.81
N ASP A 203 -15.37 15.26 10.77
CA ASP A 203 -16.34 16.20 10.23
C ASP A 203 -17.36 15.42 9.37
N GLU A 204 -18.49 15.07 9.98
CA GLU A 204 -19.54 14.27 9.35
C GLU A 204 -20.09 14.91 8.08
N GLN A 205 -20.25 16.24 8.08
CA GLN A 205 -20.75 16.95 6.92
C GLN A 205 -19.74 16.88 5.78
N ARG A 206 -18.46 17.15 6.07
CA ARG A 206 -17.38 17.07 5.09
C ARG A 206 -17.22 15.67 4.51
N LEU A 207 -17.35 14.62 5.32
CA LEU A 207 -17.31 13.24 4.83
C LEU A 207 -18.51 12.93 3.92
N ALA A 208 -19.71 13.34 4.31
CA ALA A 208 -20.92 13.15 3.50
C ALA A 208 -20.79 13.86 2.14
N GLU A 209 -20.32 15.10 2.12
CA GLU A 209 -20.04 15.86 0.90
C GLU A 209 -18.98 15.15 0.03
N ALA A 210 -17.90 14.66 0.63
CA ALA A 210 -16.88 13.91 -0.09
C ALA A 210 -17.42 12.62 -0.75
N ARG A 211 -18.28 11.87 -0.06
CA ARG A 211 -18.90 10.65 -0.61
C ARG A 211 -19.72 10.92 -1.88
N THR A 212 -20.29 12.12 -2.04
CA THR A 212 -21.05 12.47 -3.26
C THR A 212 -20.20 12.39 -4.53
N LEU A 213 -18.88 12.63 -4.42
CA LEU A 213 -17.94 12.56 -5.54
C LEU A 213 -17.80 11.15 -6.13
N ARG A 214 -18.13 10.09 -5.36
CA ARG A 214 -18.12 8.69 -5.82
C ARG A 214 -19.40 7.95 -5.41
N SER A 215 -20.55 8.55 -5.71
CA SER A 215 -21.87 8.03 -5.32
C SER A 215 -22.57 7.19 -6.38
N ALA A 216 -21.96 7.01 -7.57
CA ALA A 216 -22.59 6.23 -8.63
C ALA A 216 -22.77 4.76 -8.20
N PRO A 217 -23.88 4.09 -8.57
CA PRO A 217 -24.13 2.70 -8.18
C PRO A 217 -22.99 1.73 -8.56
N GLY A 218 -22.37 1.92 -9.73
CA GLY A 218 -21.24 1.09 -10.20
C GLY A 218 -19.95 1.26 -9.38
N GLN A 219 -19.82 2.33 -8.60
CA GLN A 219 -18.64 2.62 -7.78
C GLN A 219 -18.73 2.03 -6.37
N GLN A 220 -19.91 1.58 -5.95
CA GLN A 220 -20.13 1.16 -4.57
C GLN A 220 -19.50 -0.21 -4.31
N ALA A 221 -18.78 -0.32 -3.21
CA ALA A 221 -18.27 -1.56 -2.64
C ALA A 221 -18.36 -1.50 -1.12
N VAL A 222 -18.53 -2.67 -0.51
CA VAL A 222 -18.47 -2.85 0.94
C VAL A 222 -17.51 -3.99 1.23
N GLN A 223 -16.54 -3.72 2.10
CA GLN A 223 -15.64 -4.72 2.63
C GLN A 223 -16.21 -5.34 3.91
N PRO A 224 -16.02 -6.66 4.12
CA PRO A 224 -16.45 -7.32 5.36
C PRO A 224 -15.60 -6.91 6.57
N GLY A 225 -14.43 -6.31 6.34
CA GLY A 225 -13.48 -5.91 7.38
C GLY A 225 -12.17 -5.40 6.77
N PRO A 226 -11.14 -5.21 7.62
CA PRO A 226 -9.85 -4.69 7.20
C PRO A 226 -9.00 -5.67 6.39
N TYR A 227 -9.32 -6.96 6.50
CA TYR A 227 -8.80 -8.04 5.65
C TYR A 227 -9.97 -8.84 5.07
N TRP A 228 -9.78 -9.35 3.86
CA TRP A 228 -10.86 -9.93 3.06
C TRP A 228 -10.31 -10.81 1.94
N ALA A 229 -11.17 -11.61 1.31
CA ALA A 229 -10.89 -12.24 0.03
C ALA A 229 -11.95 -11.86 -1.01
N ILE A 230 -11.56 -11.71 -2.26
CA ILE A 230 -12.45 -11.55 -3.40
C ILE A 230 -12.35 -12.81 -4.26
N ASP A 231 -13.48 -13.47 -4.46
CA ASP A 231 -13.64 -14.47 -5.50
C ASP A 231 -14.08 -13.77 -6.79
N ALA A 232 -13.20 -13.76 -7.80
CA ALA A 232 -13.42 -13.10 -9.08
C ALA A 232 -13.00 -14.03 -10.23
N GLY A 233 -13.99 -14.59 -10.94
CA GLY A 233 -13.75 -15.51 -12.05
C GLY A 233 -12.88 -16.70 -11.62
N PRO A 234 -11.76 -17.00 -12.30
CA PRO A 234 -10.91 -18.15 -12.01
C PRO A 234 -9.93 -17.92 -10.84
N VAL A 235 -9.83 -16.71 -10.27
CA VAL A 235 -8.81 -16.36 -9.27
C VAL A 235 -9.46 -15.91 -7.96
N ARG A 236 -8.74 -16.12 -6.85
CA ARG A 236 -9.05 -15.50 -5.57
C ARG A 236 -7.98 -14.46 -5.22
N ILE A 237 -8.40 -13.26 -4.87
CA ILE A 237 -7.52 -12.20 -4.38
C ILE A 237 -7.68 -12.15 -2.86
N VAL A 238 -6.59 -12.18 -2.12
CA VAL A 238 -6.59 -12.21 -0.65
C VAL A 238 -5.88 -10.95 -0.16
N GLY A 239 -6.61 -10.08 0.54
CA GLY A 239 -6.06 -8.87 1.15
C GLY A 239 -5.85 -9.07 2.65
N ILE A 240 -4.62 -8.85 3.11
CA ILE A 240 -4.26 -8.91 4.54
C ILE A 240 -3.92 -7.53 5.10
N ASP A 241 -4.13 -7.38 6.39
CA ASP A 241 -3.84 -6.18 7.16
C ASP A 241 -2.65 -6.46 8.08
N THR A 242 -1.53 -5.79 7.80
CA THR A 242 -0.25 -5.98 8.49
C THR A 242 -0.02 -5.01 9.66
N GLY A 243 -0.98 -4.13 9.94
CA GLY A 243 -0.92 -3.25 11.10
C GLY A 243 0.21 -2.21 11.08
N LEU A 244 0.56 -1.70 12.26
CA LEU A 244 1.65 -0.72 12.42
C LEU A 244 3.04 -1.30 12.20
N LEU A 245 3.25 -2.57 12.56
CA LEU A 245 4.59 -3.17 12.68
C LEU A 245 4.85 -4.31 11.67
N GLY A 246 4.00 -4.48 10.66
CA GLY A 246 4.24 -5.48 9.61
C GLY A 246 3.98 -6.93 10.04
N THR A 247 3.05 -7.18 10.96
CA THR A 247 2.72 -8.52 11.46
C THR A 247 1.21 -8.77 11.45
N ILE A 248 0.80 -10.05 11.47
CA ILE A 248 -0.61 -10.42 11.61
C ILE A 248 -0.86 -11.21 12.89
N ASP A 249 -2.00 -10.94 13.53
CA ASP A 249 -2.44 -11.64 14.74
C ASP A 249 -2.92 -13.07 14.44
N ALA A 250 -3.14 -13.85 15.51
CA ALA A 250 -3.50 -15.26 15.40
C ALA A 250 -4.87 -15.47 14.75
N GLU A 251 -5.82 -14.53 14.92
CA GLU A 251 -7.17 -14.63 14.33
C GLU A 251 -7.09 -14.48 12.80
N GLN A 252 -6.41 -13.43 12.33
CA GLN A 252 -6.18 -13.22 10.91
C GLN A 252 -5.31 -14.34 10.32
N GLY A 253 -4.30 -14.82 11.05
CA GLY A 253 -3.47 -15.95 10.63
C GLY A 253 -4.25 -17.26 10.48
N ALA A 254 -5.19 -17.55 11.37
CA ALA A 254 -6.08 -18.70 11.25
C ALA A 254 -7.01 -18.57 10.04
N TRP A 255 -7.60 -17.39 9.85
CA TRP A 255 -8.43 -17.09 8.67
C TRP A 255 -7.64 -17.22 7.37
N LEU A 256 -6.42 -16.70 7.31
CA LEU A 256 -5.58 -16.74 6.12
C LEU A 256 -5.25 -18.17 5.70
N ARG A 257 -4.95 -19.05 6.67
CA ARG A 257 -4.75 -20.48 6.41
C ARG A 257 -6.00 -21.13 5.83
N GLU A 258 -7.17 -20.83 6.38
CA GLU A 258 -8.44 -21.39 5.90
C GLU A 258 -8.77 -20.92 4.48
N VAL A 259 -8.75 -19.61 4.24
CA VAL A 259 -9.15 -19.01 2.95
C VAL A 259 -8.18 -19.34 1.81
N SER A 260 -6.94 -19.72 2.16
CA SER A 260 -5.89 -20.12 1.22
C SER A 260 -6.02 -21.56 0.74
N ARG A 261 -6.83 -22.41 1.37
CA ARG A 261 -6.99 -23.81 0.95
C ARG A 261 -7.58 -23.96 -0.45
N GLY A 262 -7.22 -25.08 -1.08
CA GLY A 262 -7.83 -25.55 -2.32
C GLY A 262 -7.15 -25.03 -3.59
N PRO A 263 -7.52 -25.59 -4.76
CA PRO A 263 -6.74 -25.51 -5.99
C PRO A 263 -6.89 -24.20 -6.77
N ARG A 264 -7.84 -23.33 -6.39
CA ARG A 264 -8.05 -22.05 -7.08
C ARG A 264 -6.77 -21.21 -7.00
N PRO A 265 -6.23 -20.68 -8.12
CA PRO A 265 -5.11 -19.75 -8.10
C PRO A 265 -5.37 -18.52 -7.23
N LYS A 266 -4.33 -18.03 -6.54
CA LYS A 266 -4.46 -16.92 -5.59
C LYS A 266 -3.45 -15.80 -5.81
N ILE A 267 -3.86 -14.57 -5.53
CA ILE A 267 -2.99 -13.40 -5.46
C ILE A 267 -3.09 -12.84 -4.04
N LEU A 268 -1.97 -12.74 -3.34
CA LEU A 268 -1.91 -12.06 -2.04
C LEU A 268 -1.66 -10.56 -2.27
N LEU A 269 -2.42 -9.72 -1.56
CA LEU A 269 -2.17 -8.30 -1.39
C LEU A 269 -1.84 -8.06 0.09
N THR A 270 -0.71 -7.41 0.38
CA THR A 270 -0.19 -7.19 1.74
C THR A 270 0.26 -5.73 1.91
N GLY A 271 0.24 -5.21 3.14
CA GLY A 271 0.72 -3.84 3.41
C GLY A 271 2.20 -3.70 3.04
N SER A 272 3.07 -4.47 3.70
CA SER A 272 4.50 -4.53 3.39
C SER A 272 4.85 -5.73 2.49
N PRO A 273 5.76 -5.58 1.53
CA PRO A 273 6.15 -6.62 0.58
C PRO A 273 6.97 -7.73 1.24
N LEU A 274 6.80 -8.96 0.75
CA LEU A 274 7.55 -10.13 1.27
C LEU A 274 8.97 -10.22 0.72
N TYR A 275 9.22 -9.61 -0.43
CA TYR A 275 10.54 -9.43 -1.03
C TYR A 275 10.71 -7.98 -1.45
N VAL A 276 11.75 -7.33 -0.95
CA VAL A 276 12.03 -5.93 -1.24
C VAL A 276 13.50 -5.61 -0.99
N ASP A 277 14.06 -4.74 -1.81
CA ASP A 277 15.45 -4.27 -1.72
C ASP A 277 16.52 -5.39 -1.69
N GLY A 278 16.19 -6.54 -2.30
CA GLY A 278 17.05 -7.73 -2.33
C GLY A 278 16.97 -8.61 -1.08
N GLU A 279 16.04 -8.34 -0.17
CA GLU A 279 15.84 -9.04 1.09
C GLU A 279 14.51 -9.80 1.14
N HIS A 280 14.42 -10.78 2.05
CA HIS A 280 13.23 -11.60 2.29
C HIS A 280 12.64 -11.28 3.67
N HIS A 281 11.38 -10.83 3.67
CA HIS A 281 10.63 -10.45 4.86
C HIS A 281 9.33 -11.27 4.91
N PRO A 282 9.32 -12.47 5.51
CA PRO A 282 8.22 -13.43 5.33
C PRO A 282 6.90 -13.06 6.04
N CYS A 283 6.86 -11.95 6.80
CA CYS A 283 5.74 -11.47 7.64
C CYS A 283 5.29 -12.50 8.70
N PRO A 284 5.72 -12.34 9.97
CA PRO A 284 5.37 -13.25 11.05
C PRO A 284 3.87 -13.29 11.37
N ILE A 285 3.40 -14.49 11.74
CA ILE A 285 2.04 -14.74 12.25
C ILE A 285 2.11 -15.05 13.75
N GLU A 286 1.33 -14.34 14.56
CA GLU A 286 1.18 -14.69 15.98
C GLU A 286 0.62 -16.12 16.12
N GLY A 287 1.27 -16.93 16.97
CA GLY A 287 0.96 -18.35 17.10
C GLY A 287 1.77 -19.27 16.17
N GLY A 288 2.63 -18.72 15.31
CA GLY A 288 3.68 -19.46 14.60
C GLY A 288 3.55 -19.44 13.07
N GLY A 289 4.69 -19.65 12.41
CA GLY A 289 4.83 -19.56 10.95
C GLY A 289 4.79 -18.13 10.44
N THR A 290 4.74 -18.01 9.11
CA THR A 290 4.77 -16.74 8.39
C THR A 290 3.72 -16.70 7.29
N VAL A 291 3.38 -15.50 6.81
CA VAL A 291 2.50 -15.33 5.64
C VAL A 291 3.13 -15.99 4.41
N ASP A 292 4.46 -15.89 4.26
CA ASP A 292 5.14 -16.48 3.12
C ASP A 292 5.15 -18.01 3.16
N ASP A 293 5.14 -18.65 4.33
CA ASP A 293 4.93 -20.10 4.45
C ASP A 293 3.59 -20.52 3.81
N ILE A 294 2.54 -19.70 4.01
CA ILE A 294 1.21 -19.95 3.43
C ILE A 294 1.22 -19.70 1.92
N VAL A 295 1.90 -18.65 1.45
CA VAL A 295 2.01 -18.34 0.00
C VAL A 295 2.76 -19.45 -0.74
N ARG A 296 3.83 -19.97 -0.12
CA ARG A 296 4.70 -20.98 -0.71
C ARG A 296 4.09 -22.37 -0.73
N ASP A 297 3.23 -22.70 0.23
CA ASP A 297 2.59 -24.01 0.31
C ASP A 297 1.93 -24.39 -1.03
N PRO A 298 2.34 -25.51 -1.67
CA PRO A 298 1.78 -25.93 -2.94
C PRO A 298 0.28 -26.20 -2.89
N ALA A 299 -0.27 -26.55 -1.71
CA ALA A 299 -1.71 -26.75 -1.52
C ALA A 299 -2.53 -25.45 -1.58
N HIS A 300 -1.88 -24.28 -1.53
CA HIS A 300 -2.54 -22.98 -1.56
C HIS A 300 -2.53 -22.29 -2.92
N HIS A 301 -1.69 -22.72 -3.87
CA HIS A 301 -1.71 -22.27 -5.27
C HIS A 301 -1.63 -20.74 -5.46
N TYR A 302 -0.85 -20.01 -4.65
CA TYR A 302 -0.58 -18.61 -4.94
C TYR A 302 0.27 -18.46 -6.21
N VAL A 303 -0.03 -17.46 -7.03
CA VAL A 303 0.73 -17.12 -8.23
C VAL A 303 1.46 -15.79 -8.11
N ALA A 304 1.03 -14.95 -7.16
CA ALA A 304 1.67 -13.68 -6.85
C ALA A 304 1.43 -13.25 -5.41
N ALA A 305 2.35 -12.45 -4.89
CA ALA A 305 2.22 -11.68 -3.66
C ALA A 305 2.67 -10.23 -3.92
N ILE A 306 1.78 -9.27 -3.68
CA ILE A 306 1.97 -7.87 -4.02
C ILE A 306 1.90 -7.03 -2.75
N GLY A 307 2.95 -6.24 -2.48
CA GLY A 307 3.02 -5.33 -1.34
C GLY A 307 3.13 -3.85 -1.75
N GLY A 308 2.64 -2.95 -0.89
CA GLY A 308 2.85 -1.50 -0.98
C GLY A 308 4.05 -1.06 -0.13
N ASP A 309 3.93 0.04 0.63
CA ASP A 309 4.86 0.58 1.65
C ASP A 309 6.17 1.15 1.05
N ILE A 310 6.81 0.41 0.14
CA ILE A 310 7.99 0.88 -0.56
C ILE A 310 7.58 1.57 -1.87
N HIS A 311 7.83 2.88 -1.92
CA HIS A 311 7.37 3.77 -2.99
C HIS A 311 8.23 3.69 -4.27
N ASN A 312 8.32 2.49 -4.83
CA ASN A 312 8.85 2.20 -6.15
C ASN A 312 8.18 0.92 -6.68
N TYR A 313 8.65 0.42 -7.81
CA TYR A 313 8.27 -0.89 -8.33
C TYR A 313 9.44 -1.85 -8.25
N GLN A 314 9.17 -3.09 -7.86
CA GLN A 314 10.14 -4.19 -7.86
C GLN A 314 9.44 -5.50 -8.23
N ARG A 315 10.15 -6.44 -8.87
CA ARG A 315 9.61 -7.76 -9.20
C ARG A 315 10.66 -8.85 -9.03
N TYR A 316 10.29 -9.88 -8.28
CA TYR A 316 11.08 -11.07 -8.00
C TYR A 316 10.29 -12.33 -8.41
N PRO A 317 10.62 -12.97 -9.54
CA PRO A 317 10.03 -14.25 -9.93
C PRO A 317 10.72 -15.39 -9.17
N VAL A 318 10.17 -15.79 -8.03
CA VAL A 318 10.77 -16.82 -7.17
C VAL A 318 10.26 -18.20 -7.57
N ASP A 319 11.16 -19.16 -7.75
CA ASP A 319 10.79 -20.57 -7.89
C ASP A 319 10.47 -21.18 -6.52
N VAL A 320 9.26 -21.72 -6.39
CA VAL A 320 8.76 -22.42 -5.21
C VAL A 320 8.34 -23.81 -5.64
N ASP A 321 9.24 -24.78 -5.45
CA ASP A 321 9.04 -26.18 -5.82
C ASP A 321 8.61 -26.38 -7.29
N GLY A 322 9.25 -25.67 -8.22
CA GLY A 322 8.95 -25.73 -9.66
C GLY A 322 7.75 -24.89 -10.12
N ARG A 323 7.13 -24.12 -9.21
CA ARG A 323 6.12 -23.10 -9.53
C ARG A 323 6.70 -21.72 -9.30
N THR A 324 6.63 -20.86 -10.31
CA THR A 324 7.00 -19.45 -10.14
C THR A 324 5.91 -18.67 -9.42
N VAL A 325 6.26 -18.03 -8.29
CA VAL A 325 5.45 -17.03 -7.60
C VAL A 325 6.02 -15.64 -7.87
N GLN A 326 5.18 -14.72 -8.36
CA GLN A 326 5.58 -13.35 -8.62
C GLN A 326 5.48 -12.51 -7.34
N TYR A 327 6.61 -12.17 -6.73
CA TYR A 327 6.65 -11.21 -5.64
C TYR A 327 6.85 -9.81 -6.21
N VAL A 328 5.95 -8.89 -5.89
CA VAL A 328 5.90 -7.55 -6.50
C VAL A 328 5.81 -6.48 -5.42
N VAL A 329 6.66 -5.46 -5.52
CA VAL A 329 6.51 -4.20 -4.80
C VAL A 329 5.77 -3.24 -5.73
N SER A 330 4.68 -2.65 -5.24
CA SER A 330 3.74 -1.85 -6.04
C SER A 330 3.37 -0.52 -5.36
N GLY A 331 4.31 0.15 -4.69
CA GLY A 331 4.06 1.43 -3.99
C GLY A 331 4.22 2.69 -4.85
N GLY A 332 4.26 2.55 -6.17
CA GLY A 332 4.39 3.67 -7.11
C GLY A 332 3.12 4.49 -7.34
N GLY A 333 2.11 4.44 -6.46
CA GLY A 333 0.78 4.98 -6.72
C GLY A 333 0.64 6.50 -6.59
N GLY A 334 1.63 7.18 -6.00
CA GLY A 334 1.64 8.64 -5.92
C GLY A 334 2.20 9.24 -4.64
N ALA A 335 2.59 8.44 -3.65
CA ALA A 335 3.45 8.88 -2.57
C ALA A 335 4.86 9.27 -3.09
N PHE A 336 5.67 9.89 -2.22
CA PHE A 336 7.03 10.30 -2.59
C PHE A 336 7.90 9.09 -2.94
N MET A 337 8.74 9.15 -3.96
CA MET A 337 9.51 7.97 -4.41
C MET A 337 10.60 7.54 -3.42
N HIS A 338 10.80 6.21 -3.30
CA HIS A 338 11.95 5.59 -2.66
C HIS A 338 13.04 5.28 -3.68
N ALA A 339 14.29 5.57 -3.30
CA ALA A 339 15.45 5.38 -4.15
C ALA A 339 15.68 3.90 -4.50
N THR A 340 15.68 3.55 -5.79
CA THR A 340 16.06 2.19 -6.24
C THR A 340 17.57 2.05 -6.33
N HIS A 341 18.33 3.14 -6.45
CA HIS A 341 19.78 3.10 -6.50
C HIS A 341 20.43 2.64 -5.20
N THR A 342 19.71 2.50 -4.09
CA THR A 342 20.23 1.92 -2.84
C THR A 342 20.11 0.39 -2.81
N ILE A 343 19.34 -0.21 -3.72
CA ILE A 343 19.16 -1.66 -3.81
C ILE A 343 20.49 -2.30 -4.21
N GLY A 344 20.94 -3.25 -3.39
CA GLY A 344 22.15 -4.02 -3.59
C GLY A 344 22.06 -4.98 -4.78
N ARG A 345 23.11 -5.78 -5.01
CA ARG A 345 23.07 -6.84 -6.00
C ARG A 345 22.05 -7.90 -5.58
N VAL A 346 21.07 -8.20 -6.42
CA VAL A 346 20.02 -9.15 -6.10
C VAL A 346 20.52 -10.58 -6.27
N SER A 347 20.45 -11.34 -5.18
CA SER A 347 20.81 -12.77 -5.12
C SER A 347 20.03 -13.44 -3.99
N VAL A 348 18.70 -13.37 -4.05
CA VAL A 348 17.80 -13.85 -2.99
C VAL A 348 16.81 -14.86 -3.56
N ALA A 349 16.58 -15.98 -2.87
CA ALA A 349 15.66 -17.04 -3.31
C ALA A 349 15.89 -17.50 -4.77
N ASN A 350 17.17 -17.64 -5.16
CA ASN A 350 17.63 -17.96 -6.51
C ASN A 350 17.26 -16.94 -7.61
N VAL A 351 16.69 -15.79 -7.25
CA VAL A 351 16.48 -14.66 -8.16
C VAL A 351 17.77 -13.89 -8.29
N THR A 352 18.17 -13.62 -9.53
CA THR A 352 19.39 -12.86 -9.85
C THR A 352 19.07 -11.58 -10.62
N GLU A 353 20.10 -10.80 -10.95
CA GLU A 353 20.00 -9.59 -11.78
C GLU A 353 19.34 -9.83 -13.16
N SER A 354 19.45 -11.05 -13.73
CA SER A 354 18.78 -11.37 -15.00
C SER A 354 17.27 -11.38 -14.89
N ASP A 355 16.74 -11.62 -13.69
CA ASP A 355 15.33 -11.89 -13.43
C ASP A 355 14.63 -10.69 -12.77
N PHE A 356 15.35 -10.05 -11.83
CA PHE A 356 14.89 -8.90 -11.07
C PHE A 356 14.57 -7.71 -11.96
N ARG A 357 13.46 -7.02 -11.67
CA ARG A 357 13.11 -5.75 -12.32
C ARG A 357 12.76 -4.72 -11.28
N CYS A 358 13.10 -3.45 -11.52
CA CYS A 358 12.63 -2.33 -10.73
C CYS A 358 12.27 -1.13 -11.61
N TYR A 359 11.48 -0.22 -11.06
CA TYR A 359 11.26 1.10 -11.63
C TYR A 359 11.16 2.16 -10.51
N PRO A 360 11.87 3.29 -10.62
CA PRO A 360 12.81 3.64 -11.69
C PRO A 360 14.02 2.70 -11.75
N LEU A 361 14.72 2.67 -12.89
CA LEU A 361 15.99 1.94 -12.98
C LEU A 361 16.99 2.54 -11.98
N ARG A 362 17.89 1.69 -11.46
CA ARG A 362 18.83 2.10 -10.40
C ARG A 362 19.71 3.28 -10.83
N GLY A 363 20.21 3.32 -12.06
CA GLY A 363 20.98 4.48 -12.52
C GLY A 363 20.12 5.74 -12.73
N ASP A 364 18.87 5.63 -13.19
CA ASP A 364 17.97 6.79 -13.33
C ASP A 364 17.66 7.40 -11.97
N SER A 365 17.38 6.53 -10.99
CA SER A 365 17.22 6.92 -9.61
C SER A 365 18.47 7.64 -9.10
N LEU A 366 19.67 7.08 -9.33
CA LEU A 366 20.90 7.73 -8.90
C LEU A 366 21.08 9.10 -9.57
N ALA A 367 20.89 9.21 -10.89
CA ALA A 367 20.98 10.48 -11.62
C ALA A 367 20.03 11.53 -11.03
N PHE A 368 18.76 11.17 -10.83
CA PHE A 368 17.76 12.06 -10.22
C PHE A 368 18.18 12.54 -8.82
N TYR A 369 18.52 11.62 -7.92
CA TYR A 369 18.89 11.96 -6.54
C TYR A 369 20.19 12.75 -6.48
N SER A 370 21.17 12.44 -7.35
CA SER A 370 22.41 13.20 -7.50
C SER A 370 22.12 14.68 -7.78
N GLY A 371 21.17 14.96 -8.69
CA GLY A 371 20.69 16.31 -8.99
C GLY A 371 19.95 16.97 -7.83
N VAL A 372 19.17 16.22 -7.05
CA VAL A 372 18.52 16.72 -5.82
C VAL A 372 19.56 17.16 -4.79
N TYR A 373 20.56 16.31 -4.50
CA TYR A 373 21.62 16.62 -3.55
C TYR A 373 22.52 17.76 -4.04
N ALA A 374 22.87 17.78 -5.32
CA ALA A 374 23.58 18.87 -5.98
C ALA A 374 22.88 20.23 -5.77
N ARG A 375 21.55 20.29 -5.93
CA ARG A 375 20.75 21.50 -5.69
C ARG A 375 20.72 21.87 -4.20
N ARG A 376 20.49 20.89 -3.32
CA ARG A 376 20.37 21.13 -1.87
C ARG A 376 21.68 21.59 -1.24
N THR A 377 22.81 21.06 -1.68
CA THR A 377 24.16 21.41 -1.20
C THR A 377 24.78 22.60 -1.94
N ARG A 378 24.16 23.05 -3.04
CA ARG A 378 24.71 24.06 -3.98
C ARG A 378 26.03 23.64 -4.65
N LEU A 379 26.35 22.34 -4.67
CA LEU A 379 27.59 21.77 -5.22
C LEU A 379 27.32 21.02 -6.54
N ARG A 380 26.67 21.70 -7.51
CA ARG A 380 26.24 21.06 -8.76
C ARG A 380 27.36 20.39 -9.55
N ARG A 381 28.54 21.00 -9.59
CA ARG A 381 29.72 20.49 -10.31
C ARG A 381 30.23 19.15 -9.75
N PHE A 382 29.97 18.84 -8.48
CA PHE A 382 30.53 17.68 -7.81
C PHE A 382 29.56 16.50 -7.67
N PHE A 383 28.26 16.79 -7.65
CA PHE A 383 27.24 15.77 -7.36
C PHE A 383 26.25 15.51 -8.49
N THR A 384 26.25 16.28 -9.59
CA THR A 384 25.31 16.01 -10.68
C THR A 384 25.90 14.95 -11.60
N LEU A 385 25.30 13.76 -11.62
CA LEU A 385 25.60 12.71 -12.58
C LEU A 385 24.59 12.77 -13.73
N THR A 386 25.07 12.61 -14.95
CA THR A 386 24.23 12.21 -16.08
C THR A 386 23.69 10.80 -15.89
N GLU A 387 22.65 10.43 -16.62
CA GLU A 387 22.07 9.09 -16.61
C GLU A 387 23.12 8.03 -16.99
N ALA A 388 23.97 8.33 -17.98
CA ALA A 388 25.04 7.43 -18.41
C ALA A 388 26.12 7.23 -17.33
N GLU A 389 26.56 8.30 -16.67
CA GLU A 389 27.52 8.22 -15.56
C GLU A 389 26.92 7.46 -14.38
N ALA A 390 25.66 7.75 -14.03
CA ALA A 390 24.96 7.07 -12.94
C ALA A 390 24.78 5.57 -13.23
N MET A 391 24.45 5.19 -14.48
CA MET A 391 24.39 3.79 -14.89
C MET A 391 25.75 3.10 -14.79
N ALA A 392 26.83 3.74 -15.21
CA ALA A 392 28.18 3.20 -15.11
C ALA A 392 28.58 2.96 -13.63
N VAL A 393 28.31 3.93 -12.75
CA VAL A 393 28.57 3.80 -11.30
C VAL A 393 27.78 2.65 -10.68
N VAL A 394 26.49 2.53 -11.05
CA VAL A 394 25.64 1.43 -10.57
C VAL A 394 26.15 0.08 -11.08
N ALA A 395 26.50 -0.03 -12.35
CA ALA A 395 27.03 -1.27 -12.93
C ALA A 395 28.34 -1.69 -12.24
N GLU A 396 29.28 -0.76 -12.05
CA GLU A 396 30.55 -1.04 -11.35
C GLU A 396 30.29 -1.52 -9.91
N ARG A 397 29.37 -0.86 -9.19
CA ARG A 397 29.06 -1.22 -7.80
C ARG A 397 28.43 -2.61 -7.66
N LEU A 398 27.64 -3.03 -8.64
CA LEU A 398 26.89 -4.30 -8.57
C LEU A 398 27.72 -5.50 -9.07
N GLY A 399 28.81 -5.27 -9.78
CA GLY A 399 29.58 -6.31 -10.48
C GLY A 399 28.71 -7.02 -11.50
#